data_AF-A0A1V5AAT0-F1
#
_entry.id   AF-A0A1V5AAT0-F1
#
_cell.length_a   1.000
_cell.length_b   1.000
_cell.length_c   1.000
_cell.angle_alpha   90.00
_cell.angle_beta   90.00
_cell.angle_gamma   90.00
#
_symmetry.space_group_name_H-M   'P 1'
#
loop_
_entity.id
_entity.type
_entity.pdbx_description
1 polymer ?
#
loop_
_entity_poly.entity_id
_entity_poly.type
_entity_poly.pdbx_seq_one_letter_code
_entity_poly.pdbx_strand_id
1 'polypeptide(L)'
;MPLDNITTVGDGDFEFQVLYQGKPFDNITVTAERVGNDTKLEAVTDKDGKVILNLKDPAEITEWLIRADTGMDTRVVEAKDLPRGKDSKEKSFVGPVHRAALTLRNDYVKTVE
;
A
#
# COMPACT_ATOMS: atom_id res chain seq x y z
N MET A 1 3.35 -7.87 -0.16
CA MET A 1 4.31 -6.96 0.49
C MET A 1 5.72 -7.48 0.19
N PRO A 2 6.80 -6.74 0.53
CA PRO A 2 7.90 -6.40 -0.38
C PRO A 2 8.61 -7.61 -1.01
N LEU A 3 9.05 -7.45 -2.26
CA LEU A 3 9.79 -8.48 -3.01
C LEU A 3 11.30 -8.21 -3.06
N ASP A 4 11.70 -6.95 -2.95
CA ASP A 4 13.10 -6.55 -2.95
C ASP A 4 13.76 -6.65 -1.57
N ASN A 5 15.09 -6.58 -1.58
CA ASN A 5 15.89 -6.53 -0.36
C ASN A 5 15.62 -5.21 0.39
N ILE A 6 15.11 -5.32 1.60
CA ILE A 6 14.77 -4.17 2.44
C ILE A 6 15.98 -3.27 2.78
N THR A 7 17.22 -3.77 2.65
CA THR A 7 18.42 -2.95 2.89
C THR A 7 18.69 -1.91 1.80
N THR A 8 18.02 -1.98 0.65
CA THR A 8 18.17 -1.01 -0.46
C THR A 8 17.08 0.05 -0.47
N VAL A 9 16.26 0.13 0.58
CA VAL A 9 15.25 1.18 0.75
C VAL A 9 15.96 2.54 0.85
N GLY A 10 15.56 3.50 0.03
CA GLY A 10 16.23 4.80 -0.07
C GLY A 10 17.15 4.94 -1.27
N ASP A 11 17.50 3.84 -1.94
CA ASP A 11 18.50 3.88 -3.02
C ASP A 11 17.91 4.08 -4.43
N GLY A 12 16.60 3.91 -4.58
CA GLY A 12 15.95 4.01 -5.89
C GLY A 12 14.65 3.22 -5.99
N ASP A 13 14.47 2.61 -7.16
CA ASP A 13 13.31 1.77 -7.46
C ASP A 13 13.21 0.59 -6.50
N PHE A 14 12.01 0.35 -5.98
CA PHE A 14 11.70 -0.72 -5.06
C PHE A 14 10.41 -1.43 -5.52
N GLU A 15 10.49 -2.75 -5.68
CA GLU A 15 9.38 -3.60 -6.12
C GLU A 15 8.53 -4.10 -4.94
N PHE A 16 7.22 -3.94 -5.08
CA PHE A 16 6.19 -4.48 -4.19
C PHE A 16 5.30 -5.44 -4.96
N GLN A 17 4.91 -6.54 -4.32
CA GLN A 17 3.82 -7.40 -4.81
C GLN A 17 2.65 -7.43 -3.85
N VAL A 18 1.47 -7.02 -4.28
CA VAL A 18 0.24 -7.11 -3.50
C VAL A 18 -0.43 -8.46 -3.77
N LEU A 19 -0.73 -9.17 -2.69
CA LEU A 19 -1.43 -10.45 -2.74
C LEU A 19 -2.73 -10.35 -1.94
N TYR A 20 -3.79 -10.96 -2.45
CA TYR A 20 -5.02 -11.21 -1.71
C TYR A 20 -5.26 -12.71 -1.61
N GLN A 21 -5.39 -13.24 -0.39
CA GLN A 21 -5.52 -14.69 -0.14
C GLN A 21 -4.43 -15.53 -0.83
N GLY A 22 -3.19 -15.01 -0.84
CA GLY A 22 -2.03 -15.68 -1.45
C GLY A 22 -1.96 -15.61 -2.98
N LYS A 23 -2.89 -14.92 -3.65
CA LYS A 23 -2.88 -14.73 -5.11
C LYS A 23 -2.53 -13.29 -5.48
N PRO A 24 -1.83 -13.05 -6.61
CA PRO A 24 -1.65 -11.72 -7.19
C PRO A 24 -2.94 -10.91 -7.20
N PHE A 25 -2.85 -9.65 -6.77
CA PHE A 25 -3.99 -8.74 -6.80
C PHE A 25 -3.65 -7.48 -7.60
N ASP A 26 -4.14 -7.47 -8.84
CA ASP A 26 -3.90 -6.46 -9.86
C ASP A 26 -4.86 -5.28 -9.76
N ASN A 27 -4.51 -4.18 -10.42
CA ASN A 27 -5.34 -2.98 -10.52
C ASN A 27 -5.70 -2.33 -9.17
N ILE A 28 -4.78 -2.41 -8.19
CA ILE A 28 -4.91 -1.74 -6.89
C ILE A 28 -3.86 -0.65 -6.76
N THR A 29 -4.27 0.51 -6.23
CA THR A 29 -3.35 1.61 -5.93
C THR A 29 -2.50 1.26 -4.71
N VAL A 30 -1.19 1.37 -4.90
CA VAL A 30 -0.19 1.36 -3.84
C VAL A 30 0.34 2.77 -3.67
N THR A 31 0.29 3.26 -2.44
CA THR A 31 0.78 4.58 -2.06
C THR A 31 2.02 4.44 -1.18
N ALA A 32 3.12 5.09 -1.55
CA ALA A 32 4.28 5.27 -0.67
C ALA A 32 4.33 6.71 -0.18
N GLU A 33 4.37 6.90 1.13
CA GLU A 33 4.51 8.21 1.77
C GLU A 33 5.80 8.24 2.58
N ARG A 34 6.62 9.26 2.37
CA ARG A 34 7.86 9.42 3.14
C ARG A 34 7.53 9.98 4.51
N VAL A 35 8.01 9.36 5.59
CA VAL A 35 7.71 9.86 6.94
C VAL A 35 8.52 11.12 7.23
N GLY A 36 7.86 12.15 7.78
CA GLY A 36 8.49 13.45 8.08
C GLY A 36 8.66 14.37 6.86
N ASN A 37 8.08 14.01 5.72
CA ASN A 37 8.05 14.80 4.49
C ASN A 37 6.69 14.60 3.80
N ASP A 38 6.17 15.59 3.08
CA ASP A 38 4.91 15.47 2.34
C ASP A 38 5.06 14.72 0.99
N THR A 39 6.19 14.03 0.77
CA THR A 39 6.45 13.28 -0.47
C THR A 39 5.57 12.04 -0.53
N LYS A 40 4.78 11.94 -1.60
CA LYS A 40 3.85 10.84 -1.85
C LYS A 40 3.98 10.33 -3.27
N LEU A 41 4.09 9.02 -3.42
CA LEU A 41 4.15 8.31 -4.69
C LEU A 41 2.96 7.36 -4.78
N GLU A 42 2.40 7.22 -5.97
CA GLU A 42 1.29 6.31 -6.22
C GLU A 42 1.52 5.58 -7.54
N ALA A 43 1.24 4.29 -7.53
CA ALA A 43 1.21 3.48 -8.73
C ALA A 43 0.19 2.34 -8.56
N VAL A 44 -0.20 1.75 -9.69
CA VAL A 44 -1.21 0.69 -9.73
C VAL A 44 -0.53 -0.64 -10.00
N THR A 45 -0.95 -1.70 -9.31
CA THR A 45 -0.40 -3.03 -9.52
C THR A 45 -0.72 -3.59 -10.89
N ASP A 46 0.26 -4.25 -11.50
CA ASP A 46 0.11 -5.00 -12.75
C ASP A 46 -0.62 -6.34 -12.53
N LYS A 47 -0.72 -7.15 -13.60
CA LYS A 47 -1.41 -8.46 -13.60
C LYS A 47 -0.81 -9.48 -12.63
N ASP A 48 0.47 -9.33 -12.30
CA ASP A 48 1.18 -10.19 -11.34
C ASP A 48 1.12 -9.60 -9.91
N GLY A 49 0.30 -8.55 -9.73
CA GLY A 49 0.12 -7.83 -8.48
C GLY A 49 1.33 -6.96 -8.15
N LYS A 50 2.23 -6.70 -9.09
CA LYS A 50 3.50 -6.01 -8.84
C LYS A 50 3.43 -4.53 -9.15
N VAL A 51 4.25 -3.76 -8.46
CA VAL A 51 4.41 -2.32 -8.70
C VAL A 51 5.82 -1.91 -8.29
N ILE A 52 6.40 -0.97 -9.04
CA ILE A 52 7.71 -0.41 -8.76
C ILE A 52 7.52 1.07 -8.40
N LEU A 53 8.09 1.48 -7.27
CA LEU A 53 8.08 2.87 -6.81
C LEU A 53 9.52 3.31 -6.56
N ASN A 54 9.89 4.51 -7.04
CA ASN A 54 11.21 5.07 -6.78
C ASN A 54 11.26 5.66 -5.36
N LEU A 55 11.74 4.87 -4.41
CA LEU A 55 11.86 5.24 -3.00
C LEU A 55 13.18 5.96 -2.70
N LYS A 56 13.81 6.59 -3.71
CA LYS A 56 15.08 7.29 -3.50
C LYS A 56 14.91 8.39 -2.47
N ASP A 57 15.81 8.39 -1.50
CA ASP A 57 15.84 9.37 -0.42
C ASP A 57 17.30 9.80 -0.17
N PRO A 58 17.62 11.10 -0.28
CA PRO A 58 18.97 11.59 0.02
C PRO A 58 19.32 11.61 1.52
N ALA A 59 18.37 11.34 2.42
CA ALA A 59 18.62 11.33 3.86
C ALA A 59 19.39 10.07 4.31
N GLU A 60 20.20 10.23 5.36
CA GLU A 60 20.95 9.12 5.97
C GLU A 60 20.01 8.04 6.53
N ILE A 61 18.92 8.47 7.17
CA ILE A 61 17.83 7.59 7.62
C ILE A 61 16.62 7.83 6.74
N THR A 62 16.16 6.78 6.10
CA THR A 62 14.99 6.73 5.24
C THR A 62 13.87 5.98 5.96
N GLU A 63 12.66 6.53 5.93
CA GLU A 63 11.44 5.86 6.39
C GLU A 63 10.29 6.11 5.41
N TRP A 64 9.70 5.02 4.90
CA TRP A 64 8.56 5.04 3.99
C TRP A 64 7.39 4.25 4.55
N LEU A 65 6.20 4.84 4.54
CA LEU A 65 4.93 4.17 4.81
C LEU A 65 4.27 3.78 3.48
N ILE A 66 4.23 2.50 3.21
CA ILE A 66 3.62 1.91 2.02
C ILE A 66 2.23 1.41 2.38
N ARG A 67 1.22 1.77 1.61
CA ARG A 67 -0.19 1.39 1.82
C ARG A 67 -0.79 0.82 0.56
N ALA A 68 -1.60 -0.22 0.71
CA ALA A 68 -2.48 -0.72 -0.32
C ALA A 68 -3.89 -0.86 0.27
N ASP A 69 -4.91 -0.38 -0.43
CA ASP A 69 -6.31 -0.44 -0.01
C ASP A 69 -7.14 -1.00 -1.16
N THR A 70 -7.91 -2.07 -0.89
CA THR A 70 -8.84 -2.62 -1.87
C THR A 70 -10.02 -1.71 -2.13
N GLY A 71 -10.23 -0.69 -1.30
CA GLY A 71 -11.38 0.20 -1.36
C GLY A 71 -12.68 -0.60 -1.37
N MET A 72 -13.59 -0.22 -2.27
CA MET A 72 -14.85 -0.93 -2.54
C MET A 72 -14.76 -1.83 -3.78
N ASP A 73 -13.57 -2.37 -4.10
CA ASP A 73 -13.39 -3.28 -5.23
C ASP A 73 -14.30 -4.51 -5.08
N THR A 74 -15.26 -4.65 -5.98
CA THR A 74 -16.32 -5.67 -5.93
C THR A 74 -15.82 -7.08 -6.20
N ARG A 75 -14.55 -7.26 -6.60
CA ARG A 75 -13.91 -8.59 -6.70
C ARG A 75 -13.70 -9.22 -5.32
N VAL A 76 -13.63 -8.40 -4.27
CA VAL A 76 -13.35 -8.85 -2.88
C VAL A 76 -14.32 -8.28 -1.86
N VAL A 77 -14.87 -7.08 -2.07
CA VAL A 77 -15.78 -6.42 -1.13
C VAL A 77 -17.23 -6.67 -1.51
N GLU A 78 -17.97 -7.29 -0.60
CA GLU A 78 -19.43 -7.36 -0.67
C GLU A 78 -20.03 -6.07 -0.11
N ALA A 79 -20.53 -5.20 -1.00
CA ALA A 79 -21.23 -3.98 -0.61
C ALA A 79 -22.64 -4.30 -0.11
N LYS A 80 -22.95 -3.91 1.11
CA LYS A 80 -24.29 -3.98 1.72
C LYS A 80 -24.86 -2.58 1.83
N ASP A 81 -26.17 -2.46 1.66
CA ASP A 81 -26.86 -1.19 1.91
C ASP A 81 -26.61 -0.78 3.37
N LEU A 82 -26.07 0.43 3.55
CA LEU A 82 -25.89 1.01 4.88
C LEU A 82 -27.28 1.15 5.53
N PRO A 83 -27.48 0.74 6.80
CA PRO A 83 -28.71 1.03 7.52
C PRO A 83 -28.97 2.54 7.54
N ARG A 84 -30.16 2.98 7.11
CA ARG A 84 -30.49 4.41 7.00
C ARG A 84 -31.75 4.75 7.81
N GLY A 85 -31.78 5.96 8.32
CA GLY A 85 -33.00 6.55 8.84
C GLY A 85 -34.02 6.78 7.72
N LYS A 86 -35.30 6.77 8.08
CA LYS A 86 -36.46 6.94 7.18
C LYS A 86 -36.39 8.16 6.24
N ASP A 87 -35.63 9.19 6.62
CA ASP A 87 -35.55 10.46 5.89
C ASP A 87 -34.33 10.54 4.96
N SER A 88 -33.45 9.53 4.97
CA SER A 88 -32.27 9.48 4.11
C SER A 88 -32.64 9.06 2.68
N LYS A 89 -32.33 9.92 1.70
CA LYS A 89 -32.61 9.70 0.27
C LYS A 89 -31.39 9.20 -0.52
N GLU A 90 -30.20 9.22 0.08
CA GLU A 90 -28.96 8.84 -0.58
C GLU A 90 -28.71 7.34 -0.49
N LYS A 91 -28.17 6.76 -1.58
CA LYS A 91 -27.69 5.38 -1.58
C LYS A 91 -26.23 5.31 -1.12
N SER A 92 -26.04 4.97 0.14
CA SER A 92 -24.72 4.69 0.73
C SER A 92 -24.53 3.19 0.99
N PHE A 93 -23.34 2.68 0.72
CA PHE A 93 -22.99 1.28 0.91
C PHE A 93 -21.92 1.13 1.99
N VAL A 94 -21.93 0.00 2.70
CA VAL A 94 -20.88 -0.44 3.61
C VAL A 94 -20.41 -1.81 3.23
N GLY A 95 -19.11 -2.06 3.38
CA GLY A 95 -18.53 -3.37 3.15
C GLY A 95 -17.20 -3.48 3.90
N PRO A 96 -16.72 -4.70 4.16
CA PRO A 96 -15.39 -4.91 4.69
C PRO A 96 -14.36 -4.49 3.64
N VAL A 97 -13.58 -3.45 3.93
CA VAL A 97 -12.44 -3.04 3.10
C VAL A 97 -11.18 -3.73 3.63
N HIS A 98 -10.31 -4.17 2.72
CA HIS A 98 -9.04 -4.79 3.09
C HIS A 98 -7.90 -3.80 2.88
N ARG A 99 -7.12 -3.59 3.92
CA ARG A 99 -6.02 -2.62 3.95
C ARG A 99 -4.75 -3.30 4.41
N ALA A 100 -3.65 -2.97 3.75
CA ALA A 100 -2.31 -3.35 4.18
C ALA A 100 -1.47 -2.08 4.32
N ALA A 101 -0.65 -2.05 5.37
CA ALA A 101 0.34 -1.01 5.58
C ALA A 101 1.68 -1.66 5.94
N LEU A 102 2.77 -1.12 5.39
CA LEU A 102 4.14 -1.56 5.61
C LEU A 102 4.99 -0.32 5.86
N THR A 103 5.73 -0.32 6.95
CA THR A 103 6.79 0.67 7.16
C THR A 103 8.12 0.05 6.74
N LEU A 104 8.83 0.73 5.84
CA LEU A 104 10.19 0.39 5.40
C LEU A 104 11.16 1.42 5.95
N ARG A 105 12.26 0.97 6.55
CA ARG A 105 13.32 1.82 7.09
C ARG A 105 14.68 1.27 6.74
N ASN A 106 15.68 2.12 6.57
CA ASN A 106 17.06 1.70 6.25
C ASN A 106 17.99 1.63 7.48
N ASP A 107 17.50 1.95 8.69
CA ASP A 107 18.30 2.03 9.92
C ASP A 107 18.43 0.69 10.65
N TYR A 108 18.63 -0.40 9.90
CA TYR A 108 18.87 -1.72 10.48
C TYR A 108 20.05 -1.69 11.44
N VAL A 109 19.89 -2.31 12.61
CA VAL A 109 20.96 -2.50 13.59
C VAL A 109 22.10 -3.25 12.88
N LYS A 110 23.19 -2.55 12.55
CA LYS A 110 24.43 -3.18 12.12
C LYS A 110 24.82 -4.20 13.18
N THR A 111 24.93 -5.47 12.79
CA THR A 111 25.59 -6.45 13.65
C THR A 111 27.02 -5.96 13.81
N VAL A 112 27.42 -5.65 15.04
CA VAL A 112 28.80 -5.28 15.35
C VAL A 112 29.64 -6.53 15.07
N GLU A 113 30.49 -6.47 14.04
CA GLU A 113 31.54 -7.48 13.80
C GLU A 113 32.65 -7.39 14.85
#